data_AF-A0ABD5RW17-F1
#
_entry.id   AF-A0ABD5RW17-F1
#
_cell.length_a   1.000
_cell.length_b   1.000
_cell.length_c   1.000
_cell.angle_alpha   90.00
_cell.angle_beta   90.00
_cell.angle_gamma   90.00
#
_symmetry.space_group_name_H-M   'P 1'
#
loop_
_entity.id
_entity.type
_entity.pdbx_description
1 polymer ?
#
loop_
_entity_poly.entity_id
_entity_poly.type
_entity_poly.pdbx_seq_one_letter_code
_entity_poly.pdbx_strand_id
1 'polypeptide(L)'
;MGDENLNRVVRIPLLVPGNRVNDLYATRFNTAYCQQQTSDYCWDNPKQPDDLVTNNEDAENALYHPLRKDTNQLHANLTQQAIKDVTGNMKTCRQNWDAGDRVNKPMYDICREDDPMR
;
A
#
# COMPACT_ATOMS: atom_id res chain seq x y z
N MET A 1 -17.43 -41.28 23.10
CA MET A 1 -15.97 -41.08 23.09
C MET A 1 -15.71 -40.31 21.81
N GLY A 2 -15.48 -39.01 21.89
CA GLY A 2 -15.47 -38.11 20.74
C GLY A 2 -14.10 -38.07 20.09
N ASP A 3 -14.05 -38.35 18.79
CA ASP A 3 -12.87 -38.16 17.95
C ASP A 3 -12.59 -36.66 17.77
N GLU A 4 -11.65 -36.16 18.58
CA GLU A 4 -11.10 -34.81 18.42
C GLU A 4 -10.10 -34.83 17.26
N ASN A 5 -10.51 -34.27 16.12
CA ASN A 5 -9.69 -34.14 14.93
C ASN A 5 -8.60 -33.07 15.16
N LEU A 6 -7.46 -33.50 15.69
CA LEU A 6 -6.27 -32.67 15.90
C LEU A 6 -5.68 -32.26 14.54
N ASN A 7 -6.13 -31.12 14.00
CA ASN A 7 -5.46 -30.46 12.88
C ASN A 7 -4.05 -30.03 13.30
N ARG A 8 -3.05 -30.89 13.04
CA ARG A 8 -1.63 -30.56 13.23
C ARG A 8 -1.17 -29.65 12.10
N VAL A 9 -0.92 -28.38 12.42
CA VAL A 9 -0.30 -27.43 11.47
C VAL A 9 1.19 -27.77 11.35
N VAL A 10 1.60 -28.30 10.20
CA VAL A 10 3.02 -28.49 9.87
C VAL A 10 3.56 -27.19 9.29
N ARG A 11 4.61 -26.63 9.91
CA ARG A 11 5.35 -25.50 9.33
C ARG A 11 6.25 -26.03 8.22
N ILE A 12 5.87 -25.77 6.97
CA ILE A 12 6.71 -26.07 5.81
C ILE A 12 7.60 -24.84 5.57
N PRO A 13 8.93 -24.94 5.75
CA PRO A 13 9.82 -23.82 5.43
C PRO A 13 9.75 -23.54 3.92
N LEU A 14 9.44 -22.30 3.57
CA LEU A 14 9.48 -21.86 2.19
C LEU A 14 10.96 -21.74 1.78
N LEU A 15 11.48 -22.75 1.08
CA LEU A 15 12.82 -22.72 0.48
C LEU A 15 12.77 -21.84 -0.77
N VAL A 16 13.07 -20.55 -0.61
CA VAL A 16 13.18 -19.61 -1.72
C VAL A 16 14.62 -19.67 -2.25
N PRO A 17 14.83 -20.04 -3.52
CA PRO A 17 16.15 -19.93 -4.15
C PRO A 17 16.66 -18.49 -4.03
N GLY A 18 17.94 -18.29 -3.67
CA GLY A 18 18.47 -16.95 -3.37
C GLY A 18 18.26 -15.92 -4.49
N ASN A 19 18.24 -16.35 -5.75
CA ASN A 19 17.95 -15.50 -6.91
C ASN A 19 16.48 -15.04 -7.03
N ARG A 20 15.54 -15.65 -6.30
CA ARG A 20 14.11 -15.29 -6.28
C ARG A 20 13.68 -14.55 -5.01
N VAL A 21 14.57 -14.46 -4.01
CA VAL A 21 14.33 -13.65 -2.82
C VAL A 21 14.12 -12.19 -3.21
N ASN A 22 14.93 -11.69 -4.16
CA ASN A 22 14.83 -10.32 -4.67
C ASN A 22 13.48 -10.02 -5.35
N ASP A 23 12.83 -11.01 -5.98
CA ASP A 23 11.52 -10.82 -6.63
C ASP A 23 10.40 -10.56 -5.61
N LEU A 24 10.47 -11.23 -4.45
CA LEU A 24 9.53 -11.02 -3.33
C LEU A 24 9.68 -9.61 -2.77
N TYR A 25 10.92 -9.18 -2.56
CA TYR A 25 11.22 -7.83 -2.12
C TYR A 25 10.82 -6.78 -3.16
N ALA A 26 11.07 -7.02 -4.44
CA ALA A 26 10.68 -6.12 -5.52
C ALA A 26 9.18 -5.84 -5.53
N THR A 27 8.35 -6.87 -5.30
CA THR A 27 6.88 -6.75 -5.21
C THR A 27 6.48 -5.86 -4.04
N ARG A 28 7.04 -6.09 -2.84
CA ARG A 28 6.77 -5.25 -1.65
C ARG A 28 7.06 -3.78 -1.94
N PHE A 29 8.23 -3.49 -2.49
CA PHE A 29 8.66 -2.12 -2.75
C PHE A 29 7.83 -1.44 -3.84
N ASN A 30 7.45 -2.18 -4.90
CA ASN A 30 6.57 -1.63 -5.93
C ASN A 30 5.16 -1.32 -5.38
N THR A 31 4.63 -2.18 -4.49
CA THR A 31 3.35 -1.91 -3.81
C THR A 31 3.47 -0.68 -2.90
N ALA A 32 4.55 -0.58 -2.11
CA ALA A 32 4.79 0.59 -1.25
C ALA A 32 4.98 1.88 -2.06
N TYR A 33 5.64 1.81 -3.22
CA TYR A 33 5.74 2.93 -4.16
C TYR A 33 4.36 3.39 -4.63
N CYS A 34 3.48 2.45 -5.01
CA CYS A 34 2.10 2.79 -5.38
C CYS A 34 1.37 3.48 -4.23
N GLN A 35 1.52 2.98 -3.01
CA GLN A 35 0.90 3.61 -1.83
C GLN A 35 1.43 5.03 -1.59
N GLN A 36 2.74 5.24 -1.70
CA GLN A 36 3.35 6.56 -1.52
C GLN A 36 2.86 7.55 -2.59
N GLN A 37 2.85 7.17 -3.86
CA GLN A 37 2.38 8.02 -4.95
C GLN A 37 0.88 8.33 -4.82
N THR A 38 0.05 7.37 -4.42
CA THR A 38 -1.36 7.67 -4.10
C THR A 38 -1.48 8.60 -2.90
N SER A 39 -0.62 8.47 -1.89
CA SER A 39 -0.64 9.36 -0.72
C SER A 39 -0.30 10.79 -1.10
N ASP A 40 0.69 10.97 -1.98
CA ASP A 40 1.08 12.28 -2.52
C ASP A 40 -0.05 12.92 -3.33
N TYR A 41 -0.71 12.15 -4.19
CA TYR A 41 -1.88 12.61 -4.95
C TYR A 41 -3.05 13.01 -4.05
N CYS A 42 -3.36 12.19 -3.04
CA CYS A 42 -4.51 12.43 -2.15
C CYS A 42 -4.27 13.56 -1.13
N TRP A 43 -3.01 13.94 -0.88
CA TRP A 43 -2.60 14.95 0.11
C TRP A 43 -1.98 16.18 -0.56
N ASP A 44 -2.50 16.61 -1.72
CA ASP A 44 -1.96 17.78 -2.43
C ASP A 44 -2.16 19.10 -1.67
N ASN A 45 -1.27 19.36 -0.71
CA ASN A 45 -1.22 20.51 0.18
C ASN A 45 -2.60 20.97 0.72
N PRO A 46 -3.35 20.07 1.38
CA PRO A 46 -4.71 20.36 1.83
C PRO A 46 -4.70 21.44 2.92
N LYS A 47 -5.71 22.31 2.89
CA LYS A 47 -5.93 23.38 3.88
C LYS A 47 -7.15 23.12 4.76
N GLN A 48 -8.03 22.23 4.34
CA GLN A 48 -9.23 21.79 5.06
C GLN A 48 -9.53 20.30 4.78
N PRO A 49 -10.33 19.63 5.63
CA PRO A 49 -10.59 18.19 5.51
C PRO A 49 -11.17 17.77 4.15
N ASP A 50 -12.00 18.62 3.54
CA ASP A 50 -12.65 18.37 2.25
C ASP A 50 -11.68 18.40 1.06
N ASP A 51 -10.47 18.95 1.23
CA ASP A 51 -9.45 18.95 0.20
C ASP A 51 -8.81 17.56 0.00
N LEU A 52 -8.98 16.64 0.96
CA LEU A 52 -8.44 15.28 0.87
C LEU A 52 -9.22 14.44 -0.15
N VAL A 53 -8.50 13.85 -1.11
CA VAL A 53 -9.10 12.88 -2.03
C VAL A 53 -9.31 11.56 -1.29
N THR A 54 -10.57 11.23 -1.05
CA THR A 54 -10.98 10.05 -0.28
C THR A 54 -11.74 9.01 -1.12
N ASN A 55 -12.14 9.35 -2.34
CA ASN A 55 -12.84 8.44 -3.23
C ASN A 55 -11.84 7.51 -3.92
N ASN A 56 -12.06 6.20 -3.80
CA ASN A 56 -11.23 5.20 -4.46
C ASN A 56 -11.33 5.27 -5.98
N GLU A 57 -12.53 5.48 -6.52
CA GLU A 57 -12.75 5.49 -7.97
C GLU A 57 -12.01 6.65 -8.65
N ASP A 58 -12.06 7.84 -8.04
CA ASP A 58 -11.36 9.02 -8.55
C ASP A 58 -9.83 8.83 -8.52
N ALA A 59 -9.31 8.27 -7.43
CA ALA A 59 -7.88 7.96 -7.31
C ALA A 59 -7.45 6.85 -8.28
N GLU A 60 -8.26 5.81 -8.46
CA GLU A 60 -7.97 4.69 -9.36
C GLU A 60 -7.96 5.14 -10.82
N ASN A 61 -8.96 5.93 -11.24
CA ASN A 61 -9.02 6.50 -12.58
C ASN A 61 -7.80 7.39 -12.90
N ALA A 62 -7.32 8.16 -11.92
CA ALA A 62 -6.17 9.02 -12.07
C ALA A 62 -4.83 8.25 -12.07
N LEU A 63 -4.70 7.22 -11.23
CA LEU A 63 -3.39 6.65 -10.89
C LEU A 63 -3.14 5.24 -11.42
N TYR A 64 -4.16 4.44 -11.73
CA TYR A 64 -3.96 3.03 -12.09
C TYR A 64 -2.97 2.85 -13.26
N HIS A 65 -3.22 3.53 -14.38
CA HIS A 65 -2.35 3.44 -15.56
C HIS A 65 -0.92 3.94 -15.33
N PRO A 66 -0.67 5.15 -14.77
CA PRO A 66 0.69 5.60 -14.51
C PRO A 66 1.42 4.70 -13.51
N LEU A 67 0.76 4.26 -12.43
CA LEU A 67 1.39 3.38 -11.44
C LEU A 67 1.81 2.02 -12.03
N ARG A 68 0.98 1.41 -12.87
CA ARG A 68 1.36 0.16 -13.56
C ARG A 68 2.51 0.36 -14.54
N LYS A 69 2.63 1.54 -15.15
CA LYS A 69 3.76 1.87 -16.02
C LYS A 69 5.06 2.00 -15.21
N ASP A 70 5.03 2.75 -14.12
CA ASP A 70 6.21 3.05 -13.30
C ASP A 70 6.77 1.82 -12.57
N THR A 71 5.89 0.88 -12.22
CA THR A 71 6.25 -0.33 -11.48
C THR A 71 6.57 -1.53 -12.38
N ASN A 72 6.81 -1.29 -13.67
CA ASN A 72 7.09 -2.34 -14.65
C ASN A 72 5.99 -3.42 -14.70
N GLN A 73 4.73 -2.96 -14.66
CA GLN A 73 3.51 -3.78 -14.64
C GLN A 73 3.31 -4.60 -13.36
N LEU A 74 3.54 -4.02 -12.17
CA LEU A 74 3.12 -4.63 -10.88
C LEU A 74 1.69 -5.13 -10.97
N HIS A 75 1.38 -6.35 -10.51
CA HIS A 75 0.07 -6.98 -10.69
C HIS A 75 -1.12 -6.04 -10.40
N ALA A 76 -2.16 -6.08 -11.25
CA ALA A 76 -3.28 -5.13 -11.22
C ALA A 76 -3.93 -5.04 -9.84
N ASN A 77 -4.25 -6.20 -9.24
CA ASN A 77 -4.85 -6.28 -7.92
C ASN A 77 -4.01 -5.59 -6.83
N LEU A 78 -2.68 -5.65 -6.89
CA LEU A 78 -1.79 -5.03 -5.91
C LEU A 78 -1.74 -3.51 -6.11
N THR A 79 -1.76 -3.05 -7.36
CA THR A 79 -1.85 -1.62 -7.68
C THR A 79 -3.18 -1.04 -7.17
N GLN A 80 -4.29 -1.69 -7.47
CA GLN A 80 -5.62 -1.26 -7.01
C GLN A 80 -5.75 -1.34 -5.49
N GLN A 81 -5.21 -2.40 -4.86
CA GLN A 81 -5.21 -2.53 -3.41
C GLN A 81 -4.41 -1.42 -2.72
N ALA A 82 -3.24 -1.07 -3.26
CA ALA A 82 -2.46 0.06 -2.75
C ALA A 82 -3.26 1.37 -2.77
N ILE A 83 -3.96 1.65 -3.89
CA ILE A 83 -4.80 2.85 -4.02
C ILE A 83 -5.95 2.82 -3.00
N LYS A 84 -6.60 1.66 -2.86
CA LYS A 84 -7.70 1.45 -1.91
C LYS A 84 -7.27 1.64 -0.46
N ASP A 85 -6.11 1.11 -0.08
CA ASP A 85 -5.58 1.23 1.28
C ASP A 85 -5.33 2.70 1.63
N VAL A 86 -4.71 3.45 0.72
CA VAL A 86 -4.41 4.87 0.93
C VAL A 86 -5.68 5.68 1.01
N THR A 87 -6.62 5.53 0.07
CA THR A 87 -7.88 6.28 0.10
C THR A 87 -8.72 5.94 1.34
N GLY A 88 -8.63 4.71 1.85
CA GLY A 88 -9.16 4.33 3.17
C GLY A 88 -8.52 5.13 4.31
N ASN A 89 -7.19 5.22 4.36
CA ASN A 89 -6.48 6.02 5.35
C ASN A 89 -6.84 7.51 5.26
N MET A 90 -7.00 8.03 4.04
CA MET A 90 -7.41 9.42 3.81
C MET A 90 -8.81 9.71 4.36
N LYS A 91 -9.75 8.74 4.25
CA LYS A 91 -11.08 8.86 4.90
C LYS A 91 -10.95 9.01 6.41
N THR A 92 -10.10 8.20 7.04
CA THR A 92 -9.84 8.31 8.48
C THR A 92 -9.16 9.63 8.83
N CYS A 93 -8.20 10.09 8.03
CA CYS A 93 -7.59 11.42 8.22
C CYS A 93 -8.64 12.53 8.14
N ARG A 94 -9.53 12.51 7.15
CA ARG A 94 -10.61 13.50 7.02
C ARG A 94 -11.50 13.51 8.27
N GLN A 95 -11.96 12.33 8.70
CA GLN A 95 -12.81 12.20 9.90
C GLN A 95 -12.14 12.72 11.17
N ASN A 96 -10.86 12.40 11.38
CA ASN A 96 -10.10 12.89 12.54
C ASN A 96 -9.92 14.41 12.48
N TRP A 97 -9.63 14.95 11.29
CA TRP A 97 -9.46 16.40 11.13
C TRP A 97 -10.79 17.15 11.33
N ASP A 98 -11.91 16.62 10.83
CA ASP A 98 -13.26 17.15 11.10
C ASP A 98 -13.59 17.14 12.60
N ALA A 99 -13.08 16.16 13.35
CA ALA A 99 -13.21 16.08 14.81
C ALA A 99 -12.28 17.05 15.57
N GLY A 100 -11.40 17.77 14.87
CA GLY A 100 -10.43 18.71 15.43
C GLY A 100 -9.08 18.08 15.83
N ASP A 101 -8.86 16.81 15.50
CA ASP A 101 -7.59 16.14 15.77
C ASP A 101 -6.51 16.57 14.77
N ARG A 102 -5.26 16.52 15.21
CA ARG A 102 -4.12 16.74 14.32
C ARG A 102 -3.89 15.52 13.43
N VAL A 103 -3.84 15.75 12.13
CA VAL A 103 -3.57 14.71 11.12
C VAL A 103 -2.28 14.97 10.37
N ASN A 104 -1.67 13.92 9.83
CA ASN A 104 -0.46 14.00 9.00
C ASN A 104 -0.62 13.10 7.77
N LYS A 105 0.10 13.42 6.70
CA LYS A 105 0.13 12.61 5.48
C LYS A 105 0.61 11.19 5.80
N PRO A 106 -0.13 10.14 5.39
CA PRO A 106 0.35 8.77 5.43
C PRO A 106 1.66 8.62 4.63
N MET A 107 2.67 7.99 5.22
CA MET A 107 3.97 7.77 4.57
C MET A 107 4.26 6.27 4.52
N TYR A 108 4.81 5.81 3.40
CA TYR A 108 5.06 4.39 3.14
C TYR A 108 6.55 4.13 2.91
N ASP A 109 7.01 2.96 3.37
CA ASP A 109 8.42 2.56 3.26
C ASP A 109 8.74 2.06 1.85
N ILE A 110 9.28 2.96 1.04
CA ILE A 110 9.69 2.71 -0.34
C ILE A 110 11.15 2.25 -0.48
N CYS A 111 11.93 2.23 0.60
CA CYS A 111 13.38 2.04 0.55
C CYS A 111 13.74 0.57 0.37
N ARG A 112 14.47 0.22 -0.70
CA ARG A 112 15.07 -1.11 -0.85
C ARG A 112 16.27 -1.23 0.11
N GLU A 113 16.42 -2.37 0.78
CA GLU A 113 17.56 -2.61 1.71
C GLU A 113 18.93 -2.47 1.04
N ASP A 114 18.98 -2.52 -0.30
CA ASP A 114 20.18 -2.37 -1.13
C ASP A 114 20.38 -0.96 -1.72
N ASP A 115 19.58 0.06 -1.34
CA ASP A 115 19.78 1.43 -1.84
C ASP A 115 20.96 2.11 -1.10
N PRO A 116 22.07 2.43 -1.79
CA PRO A 116 23.31 2.88 -1.15
C PRO A 116 23.26 4.31 -0.57
N MET A 117 22.13 5.02 -0.67
CA MET A 117 21.99 6.38 -0.14
C MET A 117 21.16 6.38 1.15
N ARG A 118 21.85 6.13 2.27
CA ARG A 118 21.47 6.64 3.59
C ARG A 118 22.35 7.82 3.97
#